data_AF-A0A2K6RIL7-F1
#
_entry.id   AF-A0A2K6RIL7-F1
#
_cell.length_a   1.000
_cell.length_b   1.000
_cell.length_c   1.000
_cell.angle_alpha   90.00
_cell.angle_beta   90.00
_cell.angle_gamma   90.00
#
_symmetry.space_group_name_H-M   'P 1'
#
loop_
_entity.id
_entity.type
_entity.pdbx_description
1 polymer ?
#
loop_
_entity_poly.entity_id
_entity_poly.type
_entity_poly.pdbx_seq_one_letter_code
_entity_poly.pdbx_strand_id
1 'polypeptide(L)'
;MDPPRASHLSPRKKRPRQTGALMASSPQDIKFQDLVVFILEKKMGTTRRAFLMELARRKGFRVENELSDSVTHIVAENNSGSDVLEWLQVQKIQVSSQPELLDVSWLIECIGAGKPVETTGKHQLVVRRDYSDSTNLGLPKTPPTAVQKISQYACQRRTTLNNYNQIFTDAFDILAENCEFRENEDSCVTFMRAASVLKSLPFTIISMKDTEGIPCLGSKVKCIIEEIIEDGESSEVKAVLNDERYQSFKLFTSVFGVGLKTSEKWFRMGFRTLSKVRSDESLKFTRMQRAGFLYYEDLVSCVTRAEAEAVSALVKEAVWAFLPDAFVTMTGGFRRGKKMGHDVDFLITSPGSTEDEEQQLLQKVMNLWEKKGLLLYYDLVESTFEKLRVPSRKVDALDHFQKCFLIFKLPLQRVDSDQSSWQGKTWKAIRVDLVMCPYERRAFALLGWTGSRQFERDLRRYATHERKMILDNHALYDKTKRIFLKAESEEEIFAHLGLDYIEPWERNA
;
A
#
# COMPACT_ATOMS: atom_id res chain seq x y z
N MET A 1 -19.26 -77.48 6.30
CA MET A 1 -17.87 -77.90 6.53
C MET A 1 -16.98 -76.69 6.28
N ASP A 2 -16.43 -76.18 7.37
CA ASP A 2 -15.38 -75.19 7.66
C ASP A 2 -15.06 -73.99 6.74
N PRO A 3 -14.87 -72.77 7.33
CA PRO A 3 -14.52 -71.54 6.62
C PRO A 3 -12.99 -71.28 6.59
N PRO A 4 -12.45 -70.45 5.66
CA PRO A 4 -11.09 -69.98 5.74
C PRO A 4 -10.95 -68.71 6.61
N ARG A 5 -9.84 -68.66 7.34
CA ARG A 5 -9.46 -67.72 8.40
C ARG A 5 -9.35 -66.25 7.95
N ALA A 6 -9.89 -65.36 8.79
CA ALA A 6 -9.67 -63.92 8.74
C ALA A 6 -8.27 -63.55 9.30
N SER A 7 -7.53 -62.71 8.58
CA SER A 7 -6.31 -62.04 9.07
C SER A 7 -6.66 -60.65 9.62
N HIS A 8 -6.69 -60.53 10.95
CA HIS A 8 -6.77 -59.26 11.64
C HIS A 8 -5.43 -58.51 11.56
N LEU A 9 -5.37 -57.43 10.80
CA LEU A 9 -4.30 -56.42 10.90
C LEU A 9 -4.71 -55.36 11.92
N SER A 10 -4.23 -55.51 13.15
CA SER A 10 -4.37 -54.50 14.20
C SER A 10 -3.47 -53.27 13.93
N PRO A 11 -3.91 -52.05 14.30
CA PRO A 11 -3.13 -50.84 14.10
C PRO A 11 -1.87 -50.85 14.97
N ARG A 12 -0.70 -50.60 14.34
CA ARG A 12 0.58 -50.42 15.05
C ARG A 12 0.47 -49.24 16.02
N LYS A 13 0.56 -49.54 17.31
CA LYS A 13 0.76 -48.57 18.40
C LYS A 13 1.98 -47.67 18.08
N LYS A 14 1.76 -46.36 17.99
CA LYS A 14 2.83 -45.36 18.05
C LYS A 14 3.53 -45.49 19.40
N ARG A 15 4.84 -45.79 19.40
CA ARG A 15 5.69 -45.65 20.58
C ARG A 15 5.83 -44.16 20.93
N PRO A 16 5.89 -43.79 22.22
CA PRO A 16 6.05 -42.40 22.64
C PRO A 16 7.42 -41.88 22.17
N ARG A 17 7.45 -40.70 21.55
CA ARG A 17 8.71 -39.98 21.32
C ARG A 17 9.24 -39.53 22.67
N GLN A 18 10.33 -40.16 23.08
CA GLN A 18 11.18 -39.69 24.16
C GLN A 18 11.66 -38.27 23.84
N THR A 19 11.54 -37.40 24.84
CA THR A 19 12.29 -36.15 25.00
C THR A 19 13.77 -36.46 24.88
N GLY A 20 14.34 -36.21 23.70
CA GLY A 20 15.76 -36.32 23.41
C GLY A 20 16.47 -35.02 23.79
N ALA A 21 17.46 -35.16 24.65
CA ALA A 21 18.40 -34.13 25.07
C ALA A 21 19.07 -33.41 23.88
N LEU A 22 19.48 -32.17 24.13
CA LEU A 22 20.36 -31.34 23.30
C LEU A 22 21.52 -32.20 22.73
N MET A 23 21.43 -32.52 21.44
CA MET A 23 22.49 -33.19 20.70
C MET A 23 23.63 -32.18 20.49
N ALA A 24 24.75 -32.42 21.16
CA ALA A 24 26.00 -31.70 20.93
C ALA A 24 26.45 -31.90 19.47
N SER A 25 26.71 -30.80 18.78
CA SER A 25 27.28 -30.78 17.43
C SER A 25 28.71 -31.34 17.44
N SER A 26 29.05 -32.15 16.43
CA SER A 26 30.41 -32.65 16.18
C SER A 26 31.44 -31.50 16.09
N PRO A 27 32.71 -31.71 16.51
CA PRO A 27 33.70 -30.65 16.48
C PRO A 27 34.02 -30.30 15.03
N GLN A 28 33.58 -29.13 14.59
CA GLN A 28 34.00 -28.54 13.32
C GLN A 28 35.46 -28.10 13.49
N ASP A 29 36.36 -28.50 12.60
CA ASP A 29 37.77 -28.09 12.62
C ASP A 29 37.87 -26.57 12.48
N ILE A 30 38.21 -25.89 13.58
CA ILE A 30 38.43 -24.45 13.63
C ILE A 30 39.79 -24.16 12.99
N LYS A 31 39.78 -23.55 11.80
CA LYS A 31 40.97 -23.22 11.02
C LYS A 31 41.59 -21.88 11.42
N PHE A 32 40.79 -20.96 11.93
CA PHE A 32 41.21 -19.59 12.27
C PHE A 32 41.00 -19.33 13.76
N GLN A 33 41.90 -19.85 14.60
CA GLN A 33 41.75 -19.81 16.06
C GLN A 33 41.95 -18.42 16.66
N ASP A 34 42.74 -17.58 15.99
CA ASP A 34 43.05 -16.20 16.42
C ASP A 34 41.91 -15.20 16.12
N LEU A 35 40.87 -15.63 15.40
CA LEU A 35 39.73 -14.81 14.99
C LEU A 35 38.44 -15.36 15.58
N VAL A 36 37.98 -14.69 16.64
CA VAL A 36 36.72 -15.00 17.31
C VAL A 36 35.68 -13.97 16.90
N VAL A 37 34.69 -14.42 16.12
CA VAL A 37 33.64 -13.58 15.55
C VAL A 37 32.37 -13.67 16.38
N PHE A 38 31.79 -12.51 16.71
CA PHE A 38 30.43 -12.41 17.22
C PHE A 38 29.55 -11.69 16.20
N ILE A 39 28.41 -12.27 15.87
CA ILE A 39 27.45 -11.68 14.93
C ILE A 39 26.32 -11.04 15.73
N LEU A 40 26.18 -9.72 15.62
CA LEU A 40 25.14 -8.95 16.30
C LEU A 40 23.78 -9.17 15.62
N GLU A 41 22.78 -9.54 16.41
CA GLU A 41 21.42 -9.84 15.90
C GLU A 41 20.59 -8.59 15.60
N LYS A 42 20.86 -7.47 16.29
CA LYS A 42 20.16 -6.19 16.16
C LYS A 42 20.09 -5.78 14.67
N LYS A 43 18.89 -5.53 14.13
CA LYS A 43 18.62 -5.19 12.71
C LYS A 43 18.98 -6.27 11.65
N MET A 44 19.47 -7.44 12.07
CA MET A 44 19.79 -8.59 11.20
C MET A 44 18.72 -9.69 11.26
N GLY A 45 18.15 -9.94 12.45
CA GLY A 45 17.13 -10.95 12.70
C GLY A 45 17.69 -12.37 12.93
N THR A 46 16.99 -13.16 13.77
CA THR A 46 17.47 -14.47 14.27
C THR A 46 17.77 -15.49 13.18
N THR A 47 16.91 -15.58 12.15
CA THR A 47 17.07 -16.55 11.04
C THR A 47 18.32 -16.26 10.22
N ARG A 48 18.56 -14.98 9.88
CA ARG A 48 19.72 -14.53 9.10
C ARG A 48 21.01 -14.71 9.88
N ARG A 49 21.00 -14.36 11.17
CA ARG A 49 22.10 -14.58 12.09
C ARG A 49 22.47 -16.06 12.18
N ALA A 50 21.51 -16.94 12.44
CA ALA A 50 21.75 -18.39 12.55
C ALA A 50 22.33 -18.98 11.24
N PHE A 51 21.82 -18.54 10.09
CA PHE A 51 22.34 -18.94 8.78
C PHE A 51 23.82 -18.53 8.59
N LEU A 52 24.16 -17.27 8.90
CA LEU A 52 25.53 -16.77 8.77
C LEU A 52 26.49 -17.45 9.75
N MET A 53 26.06 -17.71 10.99
CA MET A 53 26.85 -18.43 11.98
C MET A 53 27.20 -19.85 11.51
N GLU A 54 26.21 -20.59 11.01
CA GLU A 54 26.42 -21.95 10.50
C GLU A 54 27.33 -21.94 9.26
N LEU A 55 27.14 -20.98 8.35
CA LEU A 55 27.92 -20.86 7.13
C LEU A 55 29.40 -20.53 7.42
N ALA A 56 29.64 -19.60 8.35
CA ALA A 56 30.98 -19.23 8.79
C ALA A 56 31.69 -20.40 9.48
N ARG A 57 31.01 -21.12 10.37
CA ARG A 57 31.57 -22.29 11.05
C ARG A 57 31.94 -23.42 10.08
N ARG A 58 31.11 -23.69 9.07
CA ARG A 58 31.43 -24.64 7.98
C ARG A 58 32.68 -24.25 7.19
N LYS A 59 33.02 -22.97 7.14
CA LYS A 59 34.25 -22.47 6.49
C LYS A 59 35.45 -22.42 7.44
N GLY A 60 35.31 -22.88 8.69
CA GLY A 60 36.39 -23.00 9.67
C GLY A 60 36.60 -21.75 10.53
N PHE A 61 35.68 -20.79 10.52
CA PHE A 61 35.70 -19.63 11.41
C PHE A 61 35.16 -19.98 12.80
N ARG A 62 35.78 -19.43 13.85
CA ARG A 62 35.26 -19.52 15.20
C ARG A 62 34.21 -18.44 15.43
N VAL A 63 32.96 -18.85 15.60
CA VAL A 63 31.83 -17.94 15.83
C VAL A 63 31.16 -18.25 17.17
N GLU A 64 31.15 -17.28 18.08
CA GLU A 64 30.56 -17.43 19.42
C GLU A 64 29.05 -17.14 19.41
N ASN A 65 28.30 -17.87 20.22
CA ASN A 65 26.85 -17.66 20.36
C ASN A 65 26.53 -16.45 21.26
N GLU A 66 27.40 -16.18 22.22
CA GLU A 66 27.27 -15.14 23.23
C GLU A 66 28.51 -14.24 23.19
N LEU A 67 28.32 -12.97 23.56
CA LEU A 67 29.45 -12.04 23.64
C LEU A 67 30.29 -12.39 24.87
N SER A 68 31.61 -12.53 24.68
CA SER A 68 32.57 -12.82 25.75
C SER A 68 33.88 -12.08 25.52
N ASP A 69 34.77 -12.05 26.52
CA ASP A 69 36.09 -11.43 26.42
C ASP A 69 37.00 -12.07 25.35
N SER A 70 36.64 -13.25 24.86
CA SER A 70 37.37 -13.91 23.78
C SER A 70 37.05 -13.35 22.40
N VAL A 71 36.01 -12.52 22.25
CA VAL A 71 35.56 -11.96 20.97
C VAL A 71 36.53 -10.90 20.47
N THR A 72 36.99 -11.07 19.23
CA THR A 72 37.93 -10.16 18.57
C THR A 72 37.26 -9.27 17.53
N HIS A 73 36.18 -9.75 16.89
CA HIS A 73 35.49 -9.08 15.80
C HIS A 73 33.97 -9.11 16.05
N ILE A 74 33.32 -7.96 16.00
CA ILE A 74 31.86 -7.85 16.03
C ILE A 74 31.37 -7.48 14.64
N VAL A 75 30.55 -8.35 14.06
CA VAL A 75 29.96 -8.17 12.73
C VAL A 75 28.50 -7.80 12.89
N ALA A 76 28.07 -6.71 12.26
CA ALA A 76 26.69 -6.24 12.26
C ALA A 76 26.19 -5.94 10.84
N GLU A 77 24.90 -6.13 10.59
CA GLU A 77 24.23 -5.78 9.33
C GLU A 77 23.31 -4.59 9.59
N ASN A 78 23.37 -3.54 8.77
CA ASN A 78 22.54 -2.33 8.90
C ASN A 78 22.67 -1.55 10.23
N ASN A 79 23.80 -1.67 10.94
CA ASN A 79 24.08 -0.91 12.16
C ASN A 79 25.21 0.10 11.91
N SER A 80 25.13 1.28 12.53
CA SER A 80 26.27 2.20 12.59
C SER A 80 27.27 1.75 13.67
N GLY A 81 28.53 2.21 13.59
CA GLY A 81 29.52 1.92 14.66
C GLY A 81 29.08 2.47 16.02
N SER A 82 28.30 3.56 16.03
CA SER A 82 27.72 4.12 17.25
C SER A 82 26.59 3.24 17.81
N ASP A 83 25.75 2.66 16.94
CA ASP A 83 24.65 1.76 17.33
C ASP A 83 25.16 0.51 18.06
N VAL A 84 26.32 -0.01 17.61
CA VAL A 84 26.97 -1.18 18.18
C VAL A 84 27.61 -0.85 19.53
N LEU A 85 28.25 0.32 19.66
CA LEU A 85 28.83 0.75 20.94
C LEU A 85 27.78 1.04 22.01
N GLU A 86 26.67 1.68 21.64
CA GLU A 86 25.54 1.90 22.55
C GLU A 86 24.97 0.55 23.02
N TRP A 87 24.79 -0.40 22.10
CA TRP A 87 24.34 -1.75 22.47
C TRP A 87 25.29 -2.44 23.44
N LEU A 88 26.61 -2.33 23.23
CA LEU A 88 27.62 -2.87 24.14
C LEU A 88 27.57 -2.24 25.55
N GLN A 89 27.34 -0.92 25.64
CA GLN A 89 27.20 -0.23 26.92
C GLN A 89 25.98 -0.70 27.72
N VAL A 90 24.85 -0.95 27.04
CA VAL A 90 23.61 -1.44 27.68
C VAL A 90 23.78 -2.85 28.27
N GLN A 91 24.59 -3.71 27.63
CA GLN A 91 24.83 -5.08 28.10
C GLN A 91 25.74 -5.17 29.36
N LYS A 92 26.31 -4.04 29.83
CA LYS A 92 27.25 -3.96 30.98
C LYS A 92 28.47 -4.88 30.87
N ILE A 93 28.89 -5.24 29.66
CA ILE A 93 30.03 -6.13 29.43
C ILE A 93 31.31 -5.28 29.34
N GLN A 94 32.24 -5.47 30.27
CA GLN A 94 33.59 -4.90 30.18
C GLN A 94 34.43 -5.78 29.22
N VAL A 95 34.35 -5.54 27.91
CA VAL A 95 35.24 -6.23 26.98
C VAL A 95 36.67 -5.74 27.24
N SER A 96 37.55 -6.63 27.70
CA SER A 96 38.92 -6.27 28.10
C SER A 96 39.81 -5.80 26.92
N SER A 97 39.42 -6.13 25.69
CA SER A 97 40.06 -5.73 24.43
C SER A 97 39.02 -5.10 23.51
N GLN A 98 39.27 -3.91 22.95
CA GLN A 98 38.34 -3.28 22.01
C GLN A 98 38.20 -4.17 20.75
N PRO A 99 37.04 -4.80 20.50
CA PRO A 99 36.86 -5.64 19.33
C PRO A 99 36.74 -4.78 18.07
N GLU A 100 37.14 -5.31 16.92
CA GLU A 100 36.97 -4.63 15.64
C GLU A 100 35.48 -4.65 15.23
N LEU A 101 34.92 -3.47 14.91
CA LEU A 101 33.52 -3.31 14.54
C LEU A 101 33.37 -3.31 13.02
N LEU A 102 32.67 -4.31 12.49
CA LEU A 102 32.63 -4.60 11.06
C LEU A 102 31.21 -4.72 10.52
N ASP A 103 31.03 -4.28 9.28
CA ASP A 103 29.83 -4.54 8.51
C ASP A 103 29.80 -6.00 8.05
N VAL A 104 28.59 -6.54 7.85
CA VAL A 104 28.34 -7.91 7.39
C VAL A 104 29.06 -8.25 6.08
N SER A 105 29.31 -7.25 5.22
CA SER A 105 30.07 -7.40 3.98
C SER A 105 31.43 -8.06 4.19
N TRP A 106 32.13 -7.75 5.29
CA TRP A 106 33.41 -8.38 5.62
C TRP A 106 33.27 -9.89 5.83
N LEU A 107 32.27 -10.31 6.60
CA LEU A 107 32.05 -11.73 6.89
C LEU A 107 31.64 -12.48 5.61
N ILE A 108 30.86 -11.85 4.74
CA ILE A 108 30.48 -12.43 3.45
C ILE A 108 31.71 -12.60 2.54
N GLU A 109 32.59 -11.60 2.47
CA GLU A 109 33.85 -11.69 1.72
C GLU A 109 34.78 -12.79 2.28
N CYS A 110 34.92 -12.88 3.61
CA CYS A 110 35.65 -13.94 4.31
C CYS A 110 35.12 -15.36 3.98
N ILE A 111 33.79 -15.54 4.02
CA ILE A 111 33.14 -16.81 3.69
C ILE A 111 33.33 -17.17 2.22
N GLY A 112 33.22 -16.19 1.31
CA GLY A 112 33.42 -16.36 -0.13
C GLY A 112 34.86 -16.74 -0.48
N ALA A 113 35.84 -16.07 0.14
CA ALA A 113 37.26 -16.35 -0.04
C ALA A 113 37.74 -17.62 0.70
N GLY A 114 36.96 -18.12 1.68
CA GLY A 114 37.33 -19.27 2.51
C GLY A 114 38.49 -19.01 3.46
N LYS A 115 38.87 -17.74 3.67
CA LYS A 115 39.93 -17.27 4.56
C LYS A 115 39.62 -15.84 5.03
N PRO A 116 40.17 -15.40 6.17
CA PRO A 116 40.07 -14.01 6.61
C PRO A 116 40.64 -13.07 5.54
N VAL A 117 39.87 -12.04 5.21
CA VAL A 117 40.32 -10.95 4.31
C VAL A 117 40.77 -9.77 5.14
N GLU A 118 41.72 -8.99 4.62
CA GLU A 118 42.20 -7.79 5.32
C GLU A 118 41.06 -6.80 5.56
N THR A 119 40.97 -6.28 6.78
CA THR A 119 40.01 -5.23 7.08
C THR A 119 40.43 -3.95 6.35
N THR A 120 39.62 -3.52 5.39
CA THR A 120 39.80 -2.27 4.65
C THR A 120 38.74 -1.26 5.11
N GLY A 121 38.94 0.03 4.88
CA GLY A 121 38.03 1.09 5.36
C GLY A 121 36.57 0.94 4.89
N LYS A 122 36.30 0.16 3.84
CA LYS A 122 34.93 -0.18 3.39
C LYS A 122 34.20 -1.18 4.31
N HIS A 123 34.93 -1.91 5.15
CA HIS A 123 34.41 -2.95 6.04
C HIS A 123 34.18 -2.45 7.48
N GLN A 124 34.82 -1.35 7.88
CA GLN A 124 34.78 -0.86 9.24
C GLN A 124 33.55 0.02 9.49
N LEU A 125 32.85 -0.26 10.60
CA LEU A 125 31.77 0.58 11.06
C LEU A 125 32.35 1.84 11.71
N VAL A 126 32.29 2.97 11.00
CA VAL A 126 32.84 4.24 11.46
C VAL A 126 32.11 4.73 12.71
N VAL A 127 32.86 4.95 13.79
CA VAL A 127 32.39 5.60 15.01
C VAL A 127 32.67 7.09 14.89
N ARG A 128 31.64 7.92 14.75
CA ARG A 128 31.79 9.37 14.90
C ARG A 128 32.05 9.67 16.38
N ARG A 129 33.30 9.97 16.72
CA ARG A 129 33.61 10.64 17.99
C ARG A 129 33.30 12.12 17.77
N ASP A 130 32.27 12.63 18.43
CA ASP A 130 32.05 14.06 18.54
C ASP A 130 33.20 14.66 19.36
N TYR A 131 34.31 14.99 18.69
CA TYR A 131 35.28 15.93 19.21
C TYR A 131 34.84 17.32 18.79
N SER A 132 34.39 18.09 19.78
CA SER A 132 34.38 19.53 19.73
C SER A 132 35.79 20.02 19.44
N ASP A 133 36.07 20.45 18.21
CA ASP A 133 37.12 21.40 17.95
C ASP A 133 36.71 22.37 16.85
N SER A 134 36.72 23.64 17.26
CA SER A 134 36.45 24.81 16.45
C SER A 134 37.56 25.03 15.42
N THR A 135 37.22 24.97 14.14
CA THR A 135 37.86 25.84 13.14
C THR A 135 36.88 26.14 12.01
N ASN A 136 36.54 27.42 11.90
CA ASN A 136 35.76 28.03 10.84
C ASN A 136 36.47 27.88 9.48
N LEU A 137 35.80 27.29 8.49
CA LEU A 137 35.89 27.72 7.09
C LEU A 137 34.53 27.60 6.44
N GLY A 138 34.10 28.71 5.83
CA GLY A 138 32.71 29.05 5.60
C GLY A 138 32.00 28.29 4.49
N LEU A 139 30.76 27.92 4.78
CA LEU A 139 29.68 27.77 3.82
C LEU A 139 28.42 28.41 4.44
N PRO A 140 27.58 29.15 3.71
CA PRO A 140 26.55 29.98 4.33
C PRO A 140 25.51 29.11 5.05
N LYS A 141 25.44 29.25 6.36
CA LYS A 141 24.33 28.73 7.17
C LYS A 141 23.10 29.59 6.90
N THR A 142 22.24 29.16 5.98
CA THR A 142 20.82 29.47 6.10
C THR A 142 20.33 28.87 7.43
N PRO A 143 19.55 29.60 8.25
CA PRO A 143 19.01 29.03 9.48
C PRO A 143 18.14 27.81 9.13
N PRO A 144 18.07 26.77 9.98
CA PRO A 144 17.08 25.72 9.79
C PRO A 144 15.70 26.37 9.84
N THR A 145 15.02 26.37 8.70
CA THR A 145 13.62 26.75 8.57
C THR A 145 12.86 26.08 9.71
N ALA A 146 12.11 26.87 10.50
CA ALA A 146 11.28 26.37 11.58
C ALA A 146 10.57 25.10 11.12
N VAL A 147 10.75 23.99 11.84
CA VAL A 147 10.14 22.69 11.51
C VAL A 147 8.65 22.94 11.32
N GLN A 148 8.20 22.96 10.06
CA GLN A 148 6.84 23.28 9.74
C GLN A 148 5.99 22.17 10.35
N LYS A 149 5.20 22.51 11.37
CA LYS A 149 4.40 21.55 12.12
C LYS A 149 3.50 20.79 11.14
N ILE A 150 3.72 19.48 11.03
CA ILE A 150 2.97 18.62 10.12
C ILE A 150 1.50 18.61 10.54
N SER A 151 0.59 18.93 9.61
CA SER A 151 -0.84 18.95 9.89
C SER A 151 -1.41 17.53 10.01
N GLN A 152 -2.39 17.37 10.90
CA GLN A 152 -3.20 16.14 10.99
C GLN A 152 -4.11 15.93 9.77
N TYR A 153 -4.38 16.98 8.97
CA TYR A 153 -5.28 16.92 7.81
C TYR A 153 -4.48 16.70 6.52
N ALA A 154 -4.81 15.65 5.76
CA ALA A 154 -4.16 15.38 4.47
C ALA A 154 -4.30 16.54 3.47
N CYS A 155 -5.39 17.30 3.52
CA CYS A 155 -5.60 18.48 2.70
C CYS A 155 -4.67 19.68 3.01
N GLN A 156 -3.83 19.55 4.03
CA GLN A 156 -2.77 20.50 4.39
C GLN A 156 -1.37 19.88 4.27
N ARG A 157 -1.25 18.73 3.60
CA ARG A 157 0.01 18.03 3.34
C ARG A 157 0.19 17.85 1.84
N ARG A 158 1.44 17.90 1.38
CA ARG A 158 1.81 17.55 0.00
C ARG A 158 2.31 16.11 -0.01
N THR A 159 1.46 15.17 -0.42
CA THR A 159 1.79 13.74 -0.47
C THR A 159 2.02 13.32 -1.92
N THR A 160 3.30 13.24 -2.31
CA THR A 160 3.69 12.76 -3.64
C THR A 160 3.69 11.23 -3.72
N LEU A 161 3.96 10.66 -4.90
CA LEU A 161 4.15 9.21 -5.06
C LEU A 161 5.49 8.70 -4.50
N ASN A 162 6.42 9.59 -4.14
CA ASN A 162 7.69 9.20 -3.55
C ASN A 162 7.53 8.95 -2.05
N ASN A 163 7.29 7.69 -1.68
CA ASN A 163 7.08 7.27 -0.31
C ASN A 163 8.37 6.70 0.30
N TYR A 164 9.02 7.48 1.16
CA TYR A 164 10.25 7.11 1.87
C TYR A 164 10.05 6.11 3.02
N ASN A 165 8.80 5.84 3.38
CA ASN A 165 8.41 5.08 4.58
C ASN A 165 7.57 3.84 4.22
N GLN A 166 7.80 3.27 3.03
CA GLN A 166 6.98 2.20 2.47
C GLN A 166 6.83 0.99 3.40
N ILE A 167 7.90 0.60 4.11
CA ILE A 167 7.88 -0.51 5.07
C ILE A 167 6.81 -0.34 6.16
N PHE A 168 6.63 0.89 6.66
CA PHE A 168 5.62 1.21 7.67
C PHE A 168 4.24 1.38 7.04
N THR A 169 4.16 2.04 5.89
CA THR A 169 2.87 2.33 5.26
C THR A 169 2.21 1.08 4.73
N ASP A 170 2.97 0.14 4.17
CA ASP A 170 2.45 -1.14 3.68
C ASP A 170 1.92 -1.99 4.85
N ALA A 171 2.64 -1.98 5.98
CA ALA A 171 2.17 -2.57 7.24
C ALA A 171 0.84 -1.98 7.70
N PHE A 172 0.71 -0.64 7.73
CA PHE A 172 -0.53 0.01 8.13
C PHE A 172 -1.67 -0.15 7.12
N ASP A 173 -1.37 -0.19 5.82
CA ASP A 173 -2.37 -0.47 4.79
C ASP A 173 -2.93 -1.90 4.93
N ILE A 174 -2.09 -2.90 5.28
CA ILE A 174 -2.53 -4.27 5.60
C ILE A 174 -3.44 -4.29 6.85
N LEU A 175 -3.04 -3.61 7.92
CA LEU A 175 -3.83 -3.57 9.16
C LEU A 175 -5.15 -2.83 8.98
N ALA A 176 -5.16 -1.75 8.21
CA ALA A 176 -6.36 -1.01 7.85
C ALA A 176 -7.33 -1.88 7.03
N GLU A 177 -6.83 -2.61 6.03
CA GLU A 177 -7.62 -3.54 5.20
C GLU A 177 -8.22 -4.66 6.06
N ASN A 178 -7.46 -5.26 6.98
CA ASN A 178 -7.99 -6.26 7.91
C ASN A 178 -9.07 -5.69 8.84
N CYS A 179 -8.92 -4.44 9.30
CA CYS A 179 -9.96 -3.77 10.08
C CYS A 179 -11.24 -3.58 9.25
N GLU A 180 -11.12 -3.21 7.97
CA GLU A 180 -12.25 -3.08 7.05
C GLU A 180 -12.97 -4.43 6.84
N PHE A 181 -12.22 -5.52 6.67
CA PHE A 181 -12.78 -6.89 6.55
C PHE A 181 -13.47 -7.40 7.83
N ARG A 182 -13.14 -6.82 8.97
CA ARG A 182 -13.73 -7.14 10.28
C ARG A 182 -14.79 -6.13 10.72
N GLU A 183 -15.12 -5.16 9.85
CA GLU A 183 -16.08 -4.08 10.14
C GLU A 183 -15.70 -3.27 11.41
N ASN A 184 -14.39 -3.14 11.68
CA ASN A 184 -13.85 -2.34 12.79
C ASN A 184 -13.43 -0.95 12.27
N GLU A 185 -14.39 -0.05 12.13
CA GLU A 185 -14.22 1.27 11.51
C GLU A 185 -13.21 2.16 12.23
N ASP A 186 -13.23 2.20 13.57
CA ASP A 186 -12.37 3.10 14.36
C ASP A 186 -10.88 2.76 14.23
N SER A 187 -10.56 1.47 14.27
CA SER A 187 -9.17 1.00 14.11
C SER A 187 -8.69 1.18 12.68
N CYS A 188 -9.57 0.98 11.69
CA CYS A 188 -9.29 1.23 10.28
C CYS A 188 -8.84 2.68 10.05
N VAL A 189 -9.59 3.66 10.55
CA VAL A 189 -9.28 5.10 10.39
C VAL A 189 -7.95 5.47 11.04
N THR A 190 -7.61 4.85 12.17
CA THR A 190 -6.34 5.07 12.85
C THR A 190 -5.16 4.68 11.97
N PHE A 191 -5.17 3.46 11.41
CA PHE A 191 -4.09 2.97 10.54
C PHE A 191 -4.04 3.72 9.20
N MET A 192 -5.18 4.05 8.58
CA MET A 192 -5.19 4.86 7.36
C MET A 192 -4.56 6.25 7.58
N ARG A 193 -4.87 6.92 8.70
CA ARG A 193 -4.27 8.23 9.01
C ARG A 193 -2.78 8.13 9.31
N ALA A 194 -2.35 7.06 9.99
CA ALA A 194 -0.93 6.78 10.22
C ALA A 194 -0.19 6.57 8.91
N ALA A 195 -0.67 5.68 8.03
CA ALA A 195 -0.10 5.47 6.70
C ALA A 195 -0.03 6.80 5.92
N SER A 196 -1.11 7.59 5.95
CA SER A 196 -1.21 8.85 5.22
C SER A 196 -0.22 9.92 5.65
N VAL A 197 0.02 10.07 6.96
CA VAL A 197 1.01 11.05 7.44
C VAL A 197 2.43 10.59 7.08
N LEU A 198 2.72 9.28 7.18
CA LEU A 198 4.04 8.74 6.86
C LEU A 198 4.36 8.83 5.36
N LYS A 199 3.37 8.63 4.48
CA LYS A 199 3.49 8.84 3.02
C LYS A 199 3.91 10.27 2.66
N SER A 200 3.60 11.25 3.52
CA SER A 200 3.89 12.67 3.26
C SER A 200 5.28 13.13 3.72
N LEU A 201 6.01 12.31 4.48
CA LEU A 201 7.31 12.70 5.02
C LEU A 201 8.37 12.75 3.91
N PRO A 202 9.22 13.79 3.88
CA PRO A 202 10.29 13.91 2.89
C PRO A 202 11.56 13.13 3.29
N PHE A 203 11.48 12.26 4.29
CA PHE A 203 12.61 11.49 4.84
C PHE A 203 12.13 10.13 5.33
N THR A 204 13.07 9.19 5.45
CA THR A 204 12.85 7.86 6.02
C THR A 204 13.00 7.91 7.54
N ILE A 205 12.03 7.36 8.27
CA ILE A 205 12.13 7.12 9.71
C ILE A 205 13.14 6.01 9.96
N ILE A 206 14.17 6.29 10.76
CA ILE A 206 15.22 5.33 11.13
C ILE A 206 15.27 5.06 12.64
N SER A 207 14.60 5.90 13.44
CA SER A 207 14.53 5.80 14.89
C SER A 207 13.20 6.30 15.43
N MET A 208 12.83 5.89 16.65
CA MET A 208 11.61 6.38 17.30
C MET A 208 11.61 7.89 17.55
N LYS A 209 12.79 8.51 17.66
CA LYS A 209 12.95 9.96 17.77
C LYS A 209 12.40 10.70 16.55
N ASP A 210 12.51 10.11 15.37
CA ASP A 210 12.00 10.71 14.13
C ASP A 210 10.46 10.79 14.10
N THR A 211 9.78 10.06 15.00
CA THR A 211 8.31 10.09 15.15
C THR A 211 7.81 11.22 16.06
N GLU A 212 8.72 11.96 16.71
CA GLU A 212 8.37 13.04 17.62
C GLU A 212 7.69 14.20 16.87
N GLY A 213 6.56 14.67 17.42
CA GLY A 213 5.80 15.76 16.82
C GLY A 213 4.96 15.39 15.59
N ILE A 214 5.07 14.16 15.06
CA ILE A 214 4.23 13.69 13.95
C ILE A 214 2.82 13.38 14.47
N PRO A 215 1.75 13.99 13.91
CA PRO A 215 0.39 13.73 14.35
C PRO A 215 -0.08 12.33 13.93
N CYS A 216 -1.22 11.88 14.44
CA CYS A 216 -1.86 10.61 14.07
C CYS A 216 -1.08 9.33 14.46
N LEU A 217 0.08 9.46 15.13
CA LEU A 217 0.86 8.32 15.63
C LEU A 217 0.53 8.04 17.12
N GLY A 218 -0.58 7.33 17.34
CA GLY A 218 -0.97 6.85 18.68
C GLY A 218 -0.04 5.75 19.22
N SER A 219 -0.21 5.36 20.48
CA SER A 219 0.63 4.34 21.15
C SER A 219 0.73 3.04 20.34
N LYS A 220 -0.40 2.50 19.89
CA LYS A 220 -0.44 1.27 19.09
C LYS A 220 0.34 1.38 17.78
N VAL A 221 0.20 2.51 17.09
CA VAL A 221 0.93 2.80 15.84
C VAL A 221 2.43 2.89 16.11
N LYS A 222 2.83 3.56 17.20
CA LYS A 222 4.24 3.68 17.59
C LYS A 222 4.87 2.33 17.94
N CYS A 223 4.16 1.45 18.65
CA CYS A 223 4.66 0.09 18.92
C CYS A 223 4.93 -0.69 17.62
N ILE A 224 4.07 -0.55 16.60
CA ILE A 224 4.27 -1.21 15.31
C ILE A 224 5.48 -0.63 14.56
N ILE A 225 5.67 0.70 14.62
CA ILE A 225 6.87 1.34 14.05
C ILE A 225 8.13 0.84 14.76
N GLU A 226 8.10 0.76 16.08
CA GLU A 226 9.22 0.28 16.90
C GLU A 226 9.59 -1.16 16.55
N GLU A 227 8.61 -2.09 16.51
CA GLU A 227 8.83 -3.47 16.06
C GLU A 227 9.48 -3.52 14.67
N ILE A 228 8.98 -2.73 13.71
CA ILE A 228 9.54 -2.71 12.35
C ILE A 228 10.97 -2.14 12.33
N ILE A 229 11.29 -1.16 13.18
CA ILE A 229 12.66 -0.61 13.29
C ILE A 229 13.62 -1.64 13.90
N GLU A 230 13.17 -2.39 14.92
CA GLU A 230 14.00 -3.35 15.66
C GLU A 230 14.19 -4.66 14.89
N ASP A 231 13.10 -5.21 14.37
CA ASP A 231 13.03 -6.58 13.81
C ASP A 231 12.89 -6.60 12.28
N GLY A 232 12.62 -5.46 11.64
CA GLY A 232 12.38 -5.36 10.19
C GLY A 232 10.98 -5.81 9.75
N GLU A 233 10.17 -6.35 10.65
CA GLU A 233 8.78 -6.76 10.41
C GLU A 233 7.93 -6.55 11.68
N SER A 234 6.61 -6.45 11.53
CA SER A 234 5.70 -6.44 12.69
C SER A 234 5.04 -7.80 12.87
N SER A 235 5.02 -8.26 14.12
CA SER A 235 4.39 -9.51 14.53
C SER A 235 2.89 -9.54 14.24
N GLU A 236 2.21 -8.40 14.43
CA GLU A 236 0.78 -8.24 14.18
C GLU A 236 0.46 -8.30 12.68
N VAL A 237 1.26 -7.63 11.86
CA VAL A 237 1.11 -7.67 10.39
C VAL A 237 1.30 -9.10 9.88
N LYS A 238 2.31 -9.79 10.39
CA LYS A 238 2.58 -11.20 10.06
C LYS A 238 1.43 -12.11 10.49
N ALA A 239 0.82 -11.88 11.65
CA ALA A 239 -0.35 -12.62 12.10
C ALA A 239 -1.54 -12.41 11.16
N VAL A 240 -1.79 -11.17 10.71
CA VAL A 240 -2.85 -10.86 9.74
C VAL A 240 -2.60 -11.52 8.38
N LEU A 241 -1.37 -11.45 7.85
CA LEU A 241 -1.03 -12.09 6.59
C LEU A 241 -1.21 -13.61 6.61
N ASN A 242 -1.11 -14.24 7.78
CA ASN A 242 -1.33 -15.67 7.98
C ASN A 242 -2.77 -16.02 8.43
N ASP A 243 -3.64 -15.03 8.65
CA ASP A 243 -5.03 -15.24 9.04
C ASP A 243 -5.84 -15.74 7.82
N GLU A 244 -6.40 -16.94 7.94
CA GLU A 244 -7.15 -17.60 6.85
C GLU A 244 -8.35 -16.75 6.41
N ARG A 245 -8.99 -16.02 7.35
CA ARG A 245 -10.09 -15.11 7.05
C ARG A 245 -9.60 -13.94 6.20
N TYR A 246 -8.54 -13.25 6.62
CA TYR A 246 -7.95 -12.17 5.84
C TYR A 246 -7.56 -12.61 4.42
N GLN A 247 -6.86 -13.73 4.29
CA GLN A 247 -6.46 -14.28 2.97
C GLN A 247 -7.68 -14.59 2.08
N SER A 248 -8.71 -15.23 2.65
CA SER A 248 -9.92 -15.57 1.91
C SER A 248 -10.70 -14.32 1.50
N PHE A 249 -10.83 -13.34 2.39
CA PHE A 249 -11.52 -12.09 2.09
C PHE A 249 -10.80 -11.34 0.99
N LYS A 250 -9.48 -11.16 1.11
CA LYS A 250 -8.65 -10.51 0.08
C LYS A 250 -8.78 -11.18 -1.29
N LEU A 251 -8.79 -12.51 -1.31
CA LEU A 251 -8.97 -13.29 -2.54
C LEU A 251 -10.39 -13.20 -3.11
N PHE A 252 -11.41 -13.14 -2.26
CA PHE A 252 -12.80 -13.06 -2.73
C PHE A 252 -13.13 -11.66 -3.25
N THR A 253 -12.71 -10.61 -2.54
CA THR A 253 -12.96 -9.22 -2.92
C THR A 253 -12.13 -8.77 -4.11
N SER A 254 -11.13 -9.53 -4.56
CA SER A 254 -10.43 -9.25 -5.83
C SER A 254 -11.32 -9.51 -7.05
N VAL A 255 -12.42 -10.26 -6.90
CA VAL A 255 -13.39 -10.51 -7.98
C VAL A 255 -14.36 -9.34 -8.08
N PHE A 256 -14.43 -8.70 -9.26
CA PHE A 256 -15.42 -7.66 -9.54
C PHE A 256 -16.85 -8.14 -9.25
N GLY A 257 -17.58 -7.39 -8.41
CA GLY A 257 -18.93 -7.73 -7.94
C GLY A 257 -18.99 -8.56 -6.66
N VAL A 258 -17.86 -8.82 -6.00
CA VAL A 258 -17.80 -9.50 -4.70
C VAL A 258 -17.37 -8.50 -3.62
N GLY A 259 -18.30 -8.13 -2.74
CA GLY A 259 -18.04 -7.31 -1.56
C GLY A 259 -18.03 -8.11 -0.26
N LEU A 260 -17.82 -7.42 0.87
CA LEU A 260 -17.67 -8.02 2.21
C LEU A 260 -18.76 -9.04 2.57
N LYS A 261 -20.04 -8.72 2.29
CA LYS A 261 -21.16 -9.62 2.58
C LYS A 261 -21.09 -10.93 1.82
N THR A 262 -20.68 -10.89 0.55
CA THR A 262 -20.52 -12.09 -0.28
C THR A 262 -19.29 -12.88 0.15
N SER A 263 -18.17 -12.21 0.42
CA SER A 263 -16.95 -12.84 0.95
C SER A 263 -17.22 -13.54 2.27
N GLU A 264 -17.95 -12.91 3.19
CA GLU A 264 -18.34 -13.51 4.45
C GLU A 264 -19.23 -14.75 4.26
N LYS A 265 -20.24 -14.65 3.38
CA LYS A 265 -21.08 -15.79 3.04
C LYS A 265 -20.24 -16.97 2.54
N TRP A 266 -19.37 -16.75 1.56
CA TRP A 266 -18.52 -17.80 1.01
C TRP A 266 -17.56 -18.38 2.04
N PHE A 267 -16.97 -17.53 2.88
CA PHE A 267 -16.08 -17.98 3.95
C PHE A 267 -16.82 -18.87 4.97
N ARG A 268 -18.05 -18.49 5.38
CA ARG A 268 -18.90 -19.29 6.28
C ARG A 268 -19.37 -20.60 5.66
N MET A 269 -19.49 -20.67 4.34
CA MET A 269 -19.75 -21.91 3.59
C MET A 269 -18.51 -22.82 3.48
N GLY A 270 -17.35 -22.39 3.97
CA GLY A 270 -16.11 -23.18 3.94
C GLY A 270 -15.28 -22.99 2.67
N PHE A 271 -15.64 -22.06 1.79
CA PHE A 271 -14.81 -21.74 0.63
C PHE A 271 -13.55 -21.00 1.06
N ARG A 272 -12.44 -21.31 0.38
CA ARG A 272 -11.12 -20.65 0.53
C ARG A 272 -10.44 -20.31 -0.79
N THR A 273 -10.99 -20.77 -1.91
CA THR A 273 -10.41 -20.59 -3.24
C THR A 273 -11.48 -20.25 -4.27
N LEU A 274 -11.12 -19.41 -5.25
CA LEU A 274 -12.03 -19.03 -6.34
C LEU A 274 -12.42 -20.21 -7.23
N SER A 275 -11.53 -21.20 -7.40
CA SER A 275 -11.83 -22.41 -8.18
C SER A 275 -13.01 -23.18 -7.58
N LYS A 276 -13.03 -23.37 -6.26
CA LYS A 276 -14.13 -24.07 -5.58
C LYS A 276 -15.43 -23.29 -5.63
N VAL A 277 -15.35 -21.96 -5.48
CA VAL A 277 -16.51 -21.08 -5.63
C VAL A 277 -17.08 -21.22 -7.05
N ARG A 278 -16.24 -21.13 -8.08
CA ARG A 278 -16.66 -21.18 -9.49
C ARG A 278 -17.26 -22.53 -9.92
N SER A 279 -16.76 -23.64 -9.37
CA SER A 279 -17.25 -24.99 -9.69
C SER A 279 -18.48 -25.42 -8.89
N ASP A 280 -18.89 -24.66 -7.89
CA ASP A 280 -20.02 -25.03 -7.03
C ASP A 280 -21.36 -24.73 -7.73
N GLU A 281 -22.13 -25.79 -8.01
CA GLU A 281 -23.42 -25.69 -8.72
C GLU A 281 -24.55 -25.09 -7.87
N SER A 282 -24.39 -25.06 -6.53
CA SER A 282 -25.40 -24.50 -5.62
C SER A 282 -25.34 -22.97 -5.55
N LEU A 283 -24.19 -22.38 -5.87
CA LEU A 283 -23.99 -20.95 -5.84
C LEU A 283 -24.64 -20.25 -7.04
N LYS A 284 -25.43 -19.23 -6.75
CA LYS A 284 -25.98 -18.30 -7.75
C LYS A 284 -25.16 -17.03 -7.78
N PHE A 285 -24.57 -16.73 -8.93
CA PHE A 285 -23.81 -15.50 -9.16
C PHE A 285 -24.69 -14.41 -9.78
N THR A 286 -24.49 -13.17 -9.33
CA THR A 286 -25.06 -11.97 -9.96
C THR A 286 -24.44 -11.73 -11.35
N ARG A 287 -25.07 -10.90 -12.19
CA ARG A 287 -24.50 -10.51 -13.50
C ARG A 287 -23.09 -9.92 -13.36
N MET A 288 -22.90 -9.07 -12.35
CA MET A 288 -21.62 -8.44 -12.02
C MET A 288 -20.55 -9.47 -11.64
N GLN A 289 -20.89 -10.43 -10.76
CA GLN A 289 -19.97 -11.51 -10.36
C GLN A 289 -19.61 -12.44 -11.52
N ARG A 290 -20.57 -12.76 -12.40
CA ARG A 290 -20.29 -13.56 -13.60
C ARG A 290 -19.28 -12.86 -14.51
N ALA A 291 -19.45 -11.55 -14.71
CA ALA A 291 -18.47 -10.76 -15.48
C ALA A 291 -17.11 -10.70 -14.78
N GLY A 292 -17.10 -10.53 -13.45
CA GLY A 292 -15.88 -10.56 -12.64
C GLY A 292 -15.10 -11.88 -12.75
N PHE A 293 -15.79 -13.03 -12.74
CA PHE A 293 -15.15 -14.33 -12.98
C PHE A 293 -14.73 -14.56 -14.42
N LEU A 294 -15.52 -14.07 -15.39
CA LEU A 294 -15.25 -14.26 -16.81
C LEU A 294 -13.98 -13.50 -17.25
N TYR A 295 -13.75 -12.32 -16.69
CA TYR A 295 -12.62 -11.45 -17.04
C TYR A 295 -11.57 -11.31 -15.94
N TYR A 296 -11.59 -12.20 -14.94
CA TYR A 296 -10.79 -12.09 -13.70
C TYR A 296 -9.31 -11.81 -13.95
N GLU A 297 -8.66 -12.59 -14.82
CA GLU A 297 -7.23 -12.46 -15.10
C GLU A 297 -6.84 -11.08 -15.65
N ASP A 298 -7.70 -10.48 -16.48
CA ASP A 298 -7.47 -9.14 -17.02
C ASP A 298 -7.73 -8.05 -16.00
N LEU A 299 -8.75 -8.22 -15.15
CA LEU A 299 -9.16 -7.21 -14.18
C LEU A 299 -8.22 -7.15 -12.96
N VAL A 300 -7.58 -8.27 -12.62
CA VAL A 300 -6.54 -8.30 -11.56
C VAL A 300 -5.19 -7.80 -12.10
N SER A 301 -4.95 -7.94 -13.41
CA SER A 301 -3.82 -7.29 -14.07
C SER A 301 -3.95 -5.77 -14.00
N CYS A 302 -2.91 -5.08 -13.55
CA CYS A 302 -2.91 -3.62 -13.48
C CYS A 302 -3.11 -3.00 -14.86
N VAL A 303 -3.86 -1.90 -14.90
CA VAL A 303 -3.99 -1.01 -16.06
C VAL A 303 -2.78 -0.09 -16.09
N THR A 304 -2.08 -0.03 -17.22
CA THR A 304 -0.94 0.86 -17.44
C THR A 304 -1.39 2.24 -17.92
N ARG A 305 -0.51 3.24 -17.83
CA ARG A 305 -0.80 4.57 -18.38
C ARG A 305 -1.13 4.54 -19.88
N ALA A 306 -0.41 3.73 -20.67
CA ALA A 306 -0.67 3.60 -22.10
C ALA A 306 -2.07 3.03 -22.39
N GLU A 307 -2.49 2.02 -21.64
CA GLU A 307 -3.85 1.47 -21.72
C GLU A 307 -4.90 2.53 -21.32
N ALA A 308 -4.65 3.29 -20.25
CA ALA A 308 -5.55 4.36 -19.80
C ALA A 308 -5.71 5.50 -20.83
N GLU A 309 -4.63 5.91 -21.50
CA GLU A 309 -4.69 6.91 -22.58
C GLU A 309 -5.42 6.37 -23.81
N ALA A 310 -5.22 5.10 -24.17
CA ALA A 310 -5.95 4.45 -25.26
C ALA A 310 -7.46 4.39 -24.97
N VAL A 311 -7.85 4.05 -23.73
CA VAL A 311 -9.24 4.14 -23.28
C VAL A 311 -9.73 5.59 -23.34
N SER A 312 -8.94 6.57 -22.90
CA SER A 312 -9.32 7.99 -22.95
C SER A 312 -9.66 8.46 -24.36
N ALA A 313 -8.86 8.07 -25.36
CA ALA A 313 -9.15 8.38 -26.75
C ALA A 313 -10.50 7.79 -27.20
N LEU A 314 -10.78 6.53 -26.86
CA LEU A 314 -12.04 5.86 -27.21
C LEU A 314 -13.26 6.44 -26.49
N VAL A 315 -13.10 6.89 -25.24
CA VAL A 315 -14.15 7.61 -24.49
C VAL A 315 -14.43 8.95 -25.15
N LYS A 316 -13.41 9.73 -25.47
CA LYS A 316 -13.55 11.01 -26.18
C LYS A 316 -14.22 10.85 -27.54
N GLU A 317 -13.75 9.91 -28.36
CA GLU A 317 -14.37 9.58 -29.66
C GLU A 317 -15.87 9.28 -29.52
N ALA A 318 -16.27 8.51 -28.49
CA ALA A 318 -17.66 8.12 -28.29
C ALA A 318 -18.53 9.27 -27.73
N VAL A 319 -18.02 10.04 -26.77
CA VAL A 319 -18.73 11.17 -26.18
C VAL A 319 -18.95 12.27 -27.21
N TRP A 320 -17.90 12.66 -27.95
CA TRP A 320 -17.97 13.74 -28.92
C TRP A 320 -18.81 13.43 -30.17
N ALA A 321 -19.13 12.16 -30.40
CA ALA A 321 -20.11 11.77 -31.42
C ALA A 321 -21.54 12.24 -31.09
N PHE A 322 -21.83 12.54 -29.82
CA PHE A 322 -23.15 12.99 -29.34
C PHE A 322 -23.13 14.37 -28.72
N LEU A 323 -22.04 14.77 -28.06
CA LEU A 323 -21.83 16.10 -27.50
C LEU A 323 -20.42 16.60 -27.84
N PRO A 324 -20.23 17.29 -28.98
CA PRO A 324 -18.91 17.73 -29.45
C PRO A 324 -18.18 18.67 -28.49
N ASP A 325 -18.92 19.49 -27.74
CA ASP A 325 -18.36 20.49 -26.81
C ASP A 325 -18.12 19.94 -25.40
N ALA A 326 -18.34 18.64 -25.18
CA ALA A 326 -18.17 18.02 -23.88
C ALA A 326 -16.69 17.95 -23.46
N PHE A 327 -16.43 18.29 -22.20
CA PHE A 327 -15.17 18.04 -21.53
C PHE A 327 -15.15 16.60 -20.99
N VAL A 328 -14.13 15.84 -21.38
CA VAL A 328 -13.86 14.48 -20.87
C VAL A 328 -12.50 14.49 -20.18
N THR A 329 -12.52 14.38 -18.86
CA THR A 329 -11.32 14.47 -18.01
C THR A 329 -11.05 13.13 -17.35
N MET A 330 -9.85 12.59 -17.54
CA MET A 330 -9.39 11.42 -16.78
C MET A 330 -9.15 11.84 -15.32
N THR A 331 -9.74 11.13 -14.37
CA THR A 331 -9.68 11.43 -12.93
C THR A 331 -8.91 10.32 -12.18
N GLY A 332 -9.23 10.11 -10.89
CA GLY A 332 -8.73 8.99 -10.13
C GLY A 332 -7.21 8.93 -9.97
N GLY A 333 -6.69 7.71 -9.82
CA GLY A 333 -5.27 7.47 -9.59
C GLY A 333 -4.36 8.00 -10.71
N PHE A 334 -4.81 7.92 -11.96
CA PHE A 334 -4.03 8.38 -13.11
C PHE A 334 -3.90 9.92 -13.13
N ARG A 335 -4.94 10.68 -12.77
CA ARG A 335 -4.82 12.14 -12.63
C ARG A 335 -3.81 12.55 -11.55
N ARG A 336 -3.68 11.74 -10.48
CA ARG A 336 -2.68 11.92 -9.42
C ARG A 336 -1.28 11.41 -9.78
N GLY A 337 -1.06 11.03 -11.03
CA GLY A 337 0.26 10.64 -11.55
C GLY A 337 0.62 9.16 -11.40
N LYS A 338 -0.30 8.28 -10.94
CA LYS A 338 -0.01 6.85 -10.86
C LYS A 338 0.26 6.29 -12.26
N LYS A 339 1.33 5.50 -12.39
CA LYS A 339 1.71 4.82 -13.64
C LYS A 339 0.85 3.58 -13.92
N MET A 340 0.27 3.03 -12.86
CA MET A 340 -0.61 1.86 -12.89
C MET A 340 -1.83 2.06 -11.98
N GLY A 341 -2.97 1.49 -12.37
CA GLY A 341 -4.23 1.53 -11.64
C GLY A 341 -5.03 0.23 -11.78
N HIS A 342 -6.15 0.12 -11.06
CA HIS A 342 -7.08 -1.02 -11.19
C HIS A 342 -8.16 -0.76 -12.26
N ASP A 343 -8.51 0.50 -12.45
CA ASP A 343 -9.54 1.00 -13.36
C ASP A 343 -9.16 2.40 -13.89
N VAL A 344 -9.95 2.88 -14.84
CA VAL A 344 -9.80 4.21 -15.43
C VAL A 344 -11.08 5.02 -15.23
N ASP A 345 -10.98 6.11 -14.48
CA ASP A 345 -12.12 6.97 -14.15
C ASP A 345 -12.19 8.18 -15.09
N PHE A 346 -13.39 8.53 -15.53
CA PHE A 346 -13.64 9.72 -16.33
C PHE A 346 -14.80 10.55 -15.79
N LEU A 347 -14.54 11.86 -15.68
CA LEU A 347 -15.57 12.87 -15.48
C LEU A 347 -15.93 13.51 -16.82
N ILE A 348 -17.22 13.55 -17.10
CA ILE A 348 -17.82 14.11 -18.30
C ILE A 348 -18.73 15.28 -17.90
N THR A 349 -18.63 16.39 -18.62
CA THR A 349 -19.52 17.54 -18.46
C THR A 349 -19.54 18.37 -19.73
N SER A 350 -20.60 19.12 -20.01
CA SER A 350 -20.69 19.95 -21.21
C SER A 350 -21.25 21.33 -20.89
N PRO A 351 -20.63 22.43 -21.33
CA PRO A 351 -21.24 23.75 -21.21
C PRO A 351 -22.46 23.81 -22.15
N GLY A 352 -23.58 24.32 -21.65
CA GLY A 352 -24.78 24.57 -22.47
C GLY A 352 -25.58 23.33 -22.86
N SER A 353 -25.24 22.13 -22.37
CA SER A 353 -26.11 20.95 -22.53
C SER A 353 -27.41 21.12 -21.75
N THR A 354 -28.49 20.62 -22.32
CA THR A 354 -29.77 20.48 -21.61
C THR A 354 -29.74 19.31 -20.63
N GLU A 355 -30.55 19.34 -19.57
CA GLU A 355 -30.63 18.24 -18.59
C GLU A 355 -30.95 16.89 -19.26
N ASP A 356 -31.81 16.90 -20.29
CA ASP A 356 -32.17 15.70 -21.06
C ASP A 356 -30.97 15.15 -21.87
N GLU A 357 -30.14 16.02 -22.44
CA GLU A 357 -28.93 15.59 -23.15
C GLU A 357 -27.92 14.96 -22.21
N GLU A 358 -27.73 15.55 -21.01
CA GLU A 358 -26.85 15.00 -19.97
C GLU A 358 -27.32 13.60 -19.52
N GLN A 359 -28.63 13.44 -19.25
CA GLN A 359 -29.21 12.16 -18.83
C GLN A 359 -29.12 11.07 -19.91
N GLN A 360 -29.22 11.42 -21.19
CA GLN A 360 -29.20 10.44 -22.28
C GLN A 360 -27.79 10.09 -22.76
N LEU A 361 -26.77 10.90 -22.44
CA LEU A 361 -25.43 10.77 -23.01
C LEU A 361 -24.82 9.39 -22.74
N LEU A 362 -24.78 8.96 -21.47
CA LEU A 362 -24.15 7.69 -21.10
C LEU A 362 -24.85 6.51 -21.79
N GLN A 363 -26.19 6.54 -21.91
CA GLN A 363 -26.93 5.52 -22.63
C GLN A 363 -26.59 5.48 -24.12
N LYS A 364 -26.47 6.64 -24.78
CA LYS A 364 -26.07 6.73 -26.19
C LYS A 364 -24.65 6.20 -26.42
N VAL A 365 -23.72 6.54 -25.53
CA VAL A 365 -22.33 6.07 -25.57
C VAL A 365 -22.25 4.55 -25.38
N MET A 366 -22.98 3.99 -24.41
CA MET A 366 -23.03 2.53 -24.20
C MET A 366 -23.62 1.80 -25.41
N ASN A 367 -24.73 2.30 -25.98
CA ASN A 367 -25.33 1.72 -27.17
C ASN A 367 -24.38 1.73 -28.38
N LEU A 368 -23.56 2.78 -28.51
CA LEU A 368 -22.52 2.86 -29.54
C LEU A 368 -21.45 1.78 -29.35
N TRP A 369 -20.97 1.57 -28.13
CA TRP A 369 -19.97 0.55 -27.83
C TRP A 369 -20.50 -0.88 -27.91
N GLU A 370 -21.76 -1.10 -27.54
CA GLU A 370 -22.43 -2.38 -27.72
C GLU A 370 -22.49 -2.75 -29.22
N LYS A 371 -22.91 -1.81 -30.08
CA LYS A 371 -22.89 -2.00 -31.54
C LYS A 371 -21.49 -2.27 -32.11
N LYS A 372 -20.45 -1.67 -31.52
CA LYS A 372 -19.04 -1.90 -31.89
C LYS A 372 -18.43 -3.17 -31.26
N GLY A 373 -19.17 -3.89 -30.39
CA GLY A 373 -18.66 -5.06 -29.69
C GLY A 373 -17.55 -4.74 -28.67
N LEU A 374 -17.53 -3.51 -28.14
CA LEU A 374 -16.54 -3.02 -27.18
C LEU A 374 -17.02 -3.06 -25.72
N LEU A 375 -18.33 -3.25 -25.50
CA LEU A 375 -18.93 -3.28 -24.16
C LEU A 375 -19.07 -4.72 -23.67
N LEU A 376 -18.36 -5.09 -22.59
CA LEU A 376 -18.41 -6.44 -22.01
C LEU A 376 -19.36 -6.54 -20.81
N TYR A 377 -19.44 -5.46 -20.04
CA TYR A 377 -20.35 -5.31 -18.91
C TYR A 377 -20.66 -3.82 -18.71
N TYR A 378 -21.85 -3.52 -18.20
CA TYR A 378 -22.17 -2.20 -17.68
C TYR A 378 -23.24 -2.27 -16.58
N ASP A 379 -23.17 -1.30 -15.67
CA ASP A 379 -24.18 -0.98 -14.67
C ASP A 379 -24.39 0.54 -14.66
N LEU A 380 -25.52 0.98 -15.24
CA LEU A 380 -25.90 2.39 -15.29
C LEU A 380 -26.70 2.74 -14.03
N VAL A 381 -26.22 3.72 -13.29
CA VAL A 381 -26.89 4.29 -12.12
C VAL A 381 -27.38 5.67 -12.49
N GLU A 382 -28.71 5.83 -12.49
CA GLU A 382 -29.34 7.12 -12.78
C GLU A 382 -28.99 8.19 -11.74
N SER A 383 -28.99 9.44 -12.19
CA SER A 383 -28.73 10.55 -11.27
C SER A 383 -29.85 10.68 -10.23
N THR A 384 -29.45 10.87 -8.98
CA THR A 384 -30.31 11.27 -7.87
C THR A 384 -29.94 12.66 -7.36
N PHE A 385 -29.25 13.44 -8.19
CA PHE A 385 -28.73 14.75 -7.83
C PHE A 385 -29.86 15.76 -7.69
N GLU A 386 -29.83 16.50 -6.58
CA GLU A 386 -30.79 17.54 -6.27
C GLU A 386 -30.06 18.89 -6.15
N LYS A 387 -30.35 19.84 -7.04
CA LYS A 387 -29.61 21.11 -7.17
C LYS A 387 -29.55 21.95 -5.89
N LEU A 388 -30.58 21.89 -5.05
CA LEU A 388 -30.74 22.69 -3.84
C LEU A 388 -30.48 21.90 -2.55
N ARG A 389 -30.15 20.61 -2.66
CA ARG A 389 -29.89 19.78 -1.50
C ARG A 389 -28.55 20.17 -0.85
N VAL A 390 -28.57 20.32 0.46
CA VAL A 390 -27.36 20.61 1.24
C VAL A 390 -26.42 19.40 1.16
N PRO A 391 -25.09 19.64 1.02
CA PRO A 391 -24.10 18.57 0.94
C PRO A 391 -24.19 17.56 2.09
N SER A 392 -23.80 16.33 1.81
CA SER A 392 -23.78 15.27 2.82
C SER A 392 -22.77 15.56 3.93
N ARG A 393 -23.15 15.28 5.19
CA ARG A 393 -22.21 15.31 6.33
C ARG A 393 -21.38 14.03 6.44
N LYS A 394 -21.75 12.97 5.71
CA LYS A 394 -21.03 11.70 5.73
C LYS A 394 -19.76 11.84 4.89
N VAL A 395 -18.61 11.65 5.52
CA VAL A 395 -17.30 11.80 4.85
C VAL A 395 -17.10 10.78 3.72
N ASP A 396 -17.67 9.58 3.86
CA ASP A 396 -17.59 8.50 2.87
C ASP A 396 -18.85 8.42 1.96
N ALA A 397 -19.64 9.51 1.86
CA ALA A 397 -20.80 9.52 0.97
C ALA A 397 -20.39 9.42 -0.51
N LEU A 398 -21.03 8.49 -1.23
CA LEU A 398 -21.04 8.42 -2.68
C LEU A 398 -21.74 9.65 -3.26
N ASP A 399 -21.38 10.01 -4.50
CA ASP A 399 -22.09 11.06 -5.22
C ASP A 399 -23.41 10.57 -5.85
N HIS A 400 -24.22 11.54 -6.23
CA HIS A 400 -25.56 11.41 -6.78
C HIS A 400 -25.62 11.72 -8.28
N PHE A 401 -24.48 11.92 -8.94
CA PHE A 401 -24.44 12.10 -10.39
C PHE A 401 -24.76 10.79 -11.12
N GLN A 402 -25.17 10.91 -12.40
CA GLN A 402 -25.33 9.74 -13.24
C GLN A 402 -23.95 9.10 -13.45
N LYS A 403 -23.87 7.79 -13.29
CA LYS A 403 -22.61 7.06 -13.38
C LYS A 403 -22.79 5.70 -14.02
N CYS A 404 -21.77 5.24 -14.73
CA CYS A 404 -21.76 3.92 -15.34
C CYS A 404 -20.46 3.19 -14.97
N PHE A 405 -20.61 2.04 -14.30
CA PHE A 405 -19.51 1.12 -14.02
C PHE A 405 -19.44 0.09 -15.15
N LEU A 406 -18.35 0.07 -15.92
CA LEU A 406 -18.26 -0.81 -17.10
C LEU A 406 -16.98 -1.65 -17.15
N ILE A 407 -17.06 -2.73 -17.92
CA ILE A 407 -15.90 -3.48 -18.40
C ILE A 407 -15.81 -3.25 -19.90
N PHE A 408 -14.74 -2.59 -20.30
CA PHE A 408 -14.44 -2.21 -21.66
C PHE A 408 -13.50 -3.23 -22.31
N LYS A 409 -13.78 -3.61 -23.54
CA LYS A 409 -12.89 -4.43 -24.37
C LYS A 409 -11.90 -3.51 -25.08
N LEU A 410 -10.68 -3.38 -24.56
CA LEU A 410 -9.63 -2.58 -25.16
C LEU A 410 -8.87 -3.40 -26.22
N PRO A 411 -8.95 -3.08 -27.53
CA PRO A 411 -8.12 -3.74 -28.54
C PRO A 411 -6.65 -3.35 -28.35
N LEU A 412 -5.74 -4.33 -28.32
CA LEU A 412 -4.32 -4.07 -28.05
C LEU A 412 -3.64 -3.25 -29.16
N GLN A 413 -4.17 -3.30 -30.39
CA GLN A 413 -3.74 -2.43 -31.51
C GLN A 413 -3.79 -0.93 -31.15
N ARG A 414 -4.66 -0.54 -30.21
CA ARG A 414 -4.83 0.86 -29.78
C ARG A 414 -3.82 1.29 -28.73
N VAL A 415 -3.06 0.36 -28.15
CA VAL A 415 -2.08 0.61 -27.08
C VAL A 415 -0.66 0.58 -27.63
N ASP A 416 -0.35 -0.44 -28.43
CA ASP A 416 0.94 -0.63 -29.08
C ASP A 416 0.72 -1.14 -30.51
N SER A 417 1.50 -0.60 -31.45
CA SER A 417 1.48 -1.04 -32.85
C SER A 417 2.26 -2.34 -33.09
N ASP A 418 3.12 -2.76 -32.15
CA ASP A 418 3.94 -3.96 -32.30
C ASP A 418 3.19 -5.24 -31.86
N GLN A 419 2.71 -5.99 -32.86
CA GLN A 419 1.96 -7.24 -32.67
C GLN A 419 2.80 -8.38 -32.08
N SER A 420 4.13 -8.27 -32.10
CA SER A 420 5.05 -9.35 -31.66
C SER A 420 4.97 -9.62 -30.15
N SER A 421 4.43 -8.68 -29.37
CA SER A 421 4.24 -8.78 -27.92
C SER A 421 2.95 -9.51 -27.50
N TRP A 422 2.03 -9.76 -28.44
CA TRP A 422 0.70 -10.30 -28.10
C TRP A 422 0.76 -11.83 -28.01
N GLN A 423 0.65 -12.37 -26.79
CA GLN A 423 0.59 -13.81 -26.52
C GLN A 423 -0.75 -14.44 -26.97
N GLY A 424 -1.14 -14.25 -28.24
CA GLY A 424 -2.36 -14.79 -28.85
C GLY A 424 -3.67 -14.08 -28.46
N LYS A 425 -3.66 -13.24 -27.42
CA LYS A 425 -4.82 -12.43 -27.01
C LYS A 425 -4.76 -11.05 -27.65
N THR A 426 -5.82 -10.65 -28.37
CA THR A 426 -5.84 -9.39 -29.17
C THR A 426 -6.48 -8.20 -28.45
N TRP A 427 -6.99 -8.40 -27.24
CA TRP A 427 -7.68 -7.37 -26.45
C TRP A 427 -7.54 -7.66 -24.96
N LYS A 428 -7.78 -6.66 -24.11
CA LYS A 428 -7.81 -6.78 -22.65
C LYS A 428 -9.11 -6.21 -22.09
N ALA A 429 -9.71 -6.87 -21.10
CA ALA A 429 -10.82 -6.30 -20.33
C ALA A 429 -10.30 -5.23 -19.37
N ILE A 430 -10.85 -4.01 -19.44
CA ILE A 430 -10.45 -2.89 -18.59
C ILE A 430 -11.68 -2.39 -17.84
N ARG A 431 -11.59 -2.24 -16.52
CA ARG A 431 -12.61 -1.53 -15.74
C ARG A 431 -12.54 -0.04 -16.03
N VAL A 432 -13.70 0.55 -16.33
CA VAL A 432 -13.83 1.98 -16.62
C VAL A 432 -15.04 2.51 -15.87
N ASP A 433 -14.91 3.66 -15.24
CA ASP A 433 -16.01 4.32 -14.54
C ASP A 433 -16.25 5.68 -15.21
N LEU A 434 -17.49 5.90 -15.66
CA LEU A 434 -17.90 7.17 -16.30
C LEU A 434 -18.87 7.90 -15.40
N VAL A 435 -18.71 9.20 -15.28
CA VAL A 435 -19.55 10.07 -14.46
C VAL A 435 -19.95 11.28 -15.27
N MET A 436 -21.25 11.54 -15.38
CA MET A 436 -21.79 12.73 -16.03
C MET A 436 -22.27 13.71 -14.97
N CYS A 437 -21.74 14.94 -14.97
CA CYS A 437 -22.14 15.98 -14.02
C CYS A 437 -22.56 17.28 -14.73
N PRO A 438 -23.50 18.04 -14.15
CA PRO A 438 -23.84 19.37 -14.64
C PRO A 438 -22.63 20.31 -14.62
N TYR A 439 -22.53 21.17 -15.63
CA TYR A 439 -21.34 22.02 -15.84
C TYR A 439 -20.98 22.93 -14.67
N GLU A 440 -21.98 23.41 -13.91
CA GLU A 440 -21.74 24.26 -12.74
C GLU A 440 -21.20 23.49 -11.54
N ARG A 441 -21.22 22.14 -11.57
CA ARG A 441 -20.73 21.28 -10.49
C ARG A 441 -19.39 20.64 -10.79
N ARG A 442 -18.83 20.86 -11.99
CA ARG A 442 -17.61 20.21 -12.48
C ARG A 442 -16.41 20.31 -11.54
N ALA A 443 -16.21 21.45 -10.86
CA ALA A 443 -15.08 21.64 -9.96
C ALA A 443 -15.16 20.72 -8.74
N PHE A 444 -16.35 20.60 -8.13
CA PHE A 444 -16.58 19.73 -6.97
C PHE A 444 -16.51 18.25 -7.37
N ALA A 445 -17.08 17.91 -8.53
CA ALA A 445 -17.04 16.56 -9.06
C ALA A 445 -15.59 16.14 -9.37
N LEU A 446 -14.82 17.02 -10.03
CA LEU A 446 -13.42 16.77 -10.36
C LEU A 446 -12.57 16.57 -9.10
N LEU A 447 -12.75 17.41 -8.09
CA LEU A 447 -12.07 17.27 -6.80
C LEU A 447 -12.36 15.91 -6.16
N GLY A 448 -13.65 15.58 -6.02
CA GLY A 448 -14.10 14.32 -5.43
C GLY A 448 -13.61 13.07 -6.16
N TRP A 449 -13.70 13.07 -7.49
CA TRP A 449 -13.27 11.94 -8.33
C TRP A 449 -11.76 11.91 -8.58
N THR A 450 -11.01 12.96 -8.22
CA THR A 450 -9.54 12.94 -8.24
C THR A 450 -8.98 12.17 -7.06
N GLY A 451 -9.58 12.25 -5.88
CA GLY A 451 -9.08 11.58 -4.68
C GLY A 451 -7.73 12.12 -4.16
N SER A 452 -6.96 11.36 -3.36
CA SER A 452 -7.21 10.00 -2.87
C SER A 452 -8.42 9.89 -1.91
N ARG A 453 -8.86 8.65 -1.60
CA ARG A 453 -9.92 8.40 -0.59
C ARG A 453 -9.59 9.09 0.73
N GLN A 454 -8.34 9.00 1.20
CA GLN A 454 -7.94 9.62 2.46
C GLN A 454 -7.85 11.15 2.37
N PHE A 455 -7.41 11.68 1.22
CA PHE A 455 -7.40 13.13 0.96
C PHE A 455 -8.81 13.72 1.06
N GLU A 456 -9.78 13.13 0.35
CA GLU A 456 -11.18 13.56 0.33
C GLU A 456 -11.82 13.51 1.71
N ARG A 457 -11.58 12.43 2.46
CA ARG A 457 -12.09 12.29 3.83
C ARG A 457 -11.58 13.40 4.74
N ASP A 458 -10.28 13.71 4.68
CA ASP A 458 -9.71 14.78 5.48
C ASP A 458 -10.10 16.17 4.99
N LEU A 459 -10.32 16.36 3.70
CA LEU A 459 -10.82 17.63 3.14
C LEU A 459 -12.24 17.94 3.64
N ARG A 460 -13.15 16.97 3.57
CA ARG A 460 -14.52 17.11 4.10
C ARG A 460 -14.54 17.26 5.62
N ARG A 461 -13.68 16.52 6.32
CA ARG A 461 -13.49 16.66 7.78
C ARG A 461 -13.01 18.07 8.12
N TYR A 462 -11.97 18.56 7.45
CA TYR A 462 -11.45 19.92 7.64
C TYR A 462 -12.52 20.99 7.38
N ALA A 463 -13.25 20.89 6.27
CA ALA A 463 -14.34 21.82 5.95
C ALA A 463 -15.37 21.88 7.09
N THR A 464 -15.75 20.71 7.62
CA THR A 464 -16.74 20.59 8.70
C THR A 464 -16.23 21.16 10.03
N HIS A 465 -15.03 20.74 10.46
CA HIS A 465 -14.52 21.02 11.80
C HIS A 465 -13.86 22.39 11.90
N GLU A 466 -13.05 22.77 10.91
CA GLU A 466 -12.23 23.99 10.95
C GLU A 466 -12.93 25.18 10.29
N ARG A 467 -13.77 24.94 9.28
CA ARG A 467 -14.40 26.02 8.49
C ARG A 467 -15.89 26.19 8.71
N LYS A 468 -16.54 25.29 9.46
CA LYS A 468 -18.01 25.25 9.60
C LYS A 468 -18.74 25.21 8.24
N MET A 469 -18.12 24.58 7.25
CA MET A 469 -18.66 24.35 5.91
C MET A 469 -18.98 22.87 5.72
N ILE A 470 -19.81 22.52 4.75
CA ILE A 470 -20.08 21.14 4.37
C ILE A 470 -19.72 20.98 2.90
N LEU A 471 -18.77 20.08 2.61
CA LEU A 471 -18.27 19.77 1.27
C LEU A 471 -18.67 18.34 0.90
N ASP A 472 -19.15 18.15 -0.32
CA ASP A 472 -19.24 16.85 -0.98
C ASP A 472 -18.91 16.98 -2.49
N ASN A 473 -19.12 15.91 -3.26
CA ASN A 473 -18.82 15.89 -4.70
C ASN A 473 -19.69 16.85 -5.54
N HIS A 474 -20.73 17.46 -4.95
CA HIS A 474 -21.69 18.27 -5.70
C HIS A 474 -21.54 19.76 -5.38
N ALA A 475 -21.26 20.11 -4.12
CA ALA A 475 -21.21 21.50 -3.71
C ALA A 475 -20.45 21.74 -2.40
N LEU A 476 -20.18 23.02 -2.14
CA LEU A 476 -19.72 23.54 -0.85
C LEU A 476 -20.78 24.46 -0.25
N TYR A 477 -21.16 24.21 1.01
CA TYR A 477 -22.15 24.99 1.74
C TYR A 477 -21.55 25.63 3.00
N ASP A 478 -21.61 26.95 3.11
CA ASP A 478 -21.19 27.69 4.30
C ASP A 478 -22.34 27.77 5.30
N LYS A 479 -22.20 27.12 6.47
CA LYS A 479 -23.27 27.10 7.49
C LYS A 479 -23.43 28.44 8.22
N THR A 480 -22.38 29.26 8.25
CA THR A 480 -22.39 30.56 8.94
C THR A 480 -23.13 31.57 8.08
N LYS A 481 -22.79 31.63 6.78
CA LYS A 481 -23.44 32.51 5.80
C LYS A 481 -24.77 31.96 5.27
N ARG A 482 -24.99 30.65 5.42
CA ARG A 482 -26.14 29.89 4.90
C ARG A 482 -26.28 29.96 3.38
N ILE A 483 -25.16 29.93 2.66
CA ILE A 483 -25.12 30.02 1.20
C ILE A 483 -24.32 28.87 0.59
N PHE A 484 -24.65 28.52 -0.64
CA PHE A 484 -23.79 27.69 -1.49
C PHE A 484 -22.67 28.56 -2.07
N LEU A 485 -21.43 28.10 -1.94
CA LEU A 485 -20.27 28.73 -2.54
C LEU A 485 -20.07 28.12 -3.93
N LYS A 486 -19.98 28.98 -4.95
CA LYS A 486 -19.70 28.57 -6.33
C LYS A 486 -18.19 28.43 -6.53
N ALA A 487 -17.79 27.51 -7.39
CA ALA A 487 -16.41 27.33 -7.81
C ALA A 487 -16.36 26.88 -9.29
N GLU A 488 -15.51 27.50 -10.08
CA GLU A 488 -15.24 27.15 -11.47
C GLU A 488 -14.02 26.24 -11.64
N SER A 489 -13.16 26.18 -10.60
CA SER A 489 -11.96 25.36 -10.55
C SER A 489 -11.72 24.76 -9.16
N GLU A 490 -10.80 23.80 -9.04
CA GLU A 490 -10.44 23.21 -7.75
C GLU A 490 -9.78 24.26 -6.84
N GLU A 491 -8.93 25.13 -7.40
CA GLU A 491 -8.23 26.21 -6.70
C GLU A 491 -9.19 27.14 -5.96
N GLU A 492 -10.34 27.47 -6.56
CA GLU A 492 -11.37 28.28 -5.90
C GLU A 492 -12.00 27.56 -4.71
N ILE A 493 -12.16 26.23 -4.77
CA ILE A 493 -12.66 25.43 -3.63
C ILE A 493 -11.65 25.50 -2.47
N PHE A 494 -10.35 25.35 -2.76
CA PHE A 494 -9.30 25.50 -1.75
C PHE A 494 -9.27 26.92 -1.17
N ALA A 495 -9.43 27.95 -2.00
CA ALA A 495 -9.50 29.34 -1.56
C ALA A 495 -10.70 29.59 -0.62
N HIS A 496 -11.89 29.05 -0.95
CA HIS A 496 -13.06 29.12 -0.06
C HIS A 496 -12.83 28.44 1.28
N LEU A 497 -12.08 27.32 1.28
CA LEU A 497 -11.68 26.60 2.48
C LEU A 497 -10.47 27.23 3.19
N GLY A 498 -9.90 28.33 2.67
CA GLY A 498 -8.70 28.97 3.20
C GLY A 498 -7.50 28.01 3.30
N LEU A 499 -7.37 27.11 2.35
CA LEU A 499 -6.27 26.16 2.22
C LEU A 499 -5.35 26.60 1.09
N ASP A 500 -4.04 26.35 1.26
CA ASP A 500 -3.12 26.40 0.13
C ASP A 500 -3.51 25.32 -0.88
N TYR A 501 -3.43 25.65 -2.18
CA TYR A 501 -3.76 24.70 -3.22
C TYR A 501 -2.76 23.54 -3.24
N ILE A 502 -3.32 22.31 -3.25
CA ILE A 502 -2.57 21.06 -3.34
C ILE A 502 -2.81 20.46 -4.72
N GLU A 503 -1.73 20.28 -5.47
CA GLU A 503 -1.80 19.79 -6.84
C GLU A 503 -2.27 18.32 -6.88
N PRO A 504 -2.94 17.86 -7.95
CA PRO A 504 -3.46 16.49 -8.00
C PRO A 504 -2.41 15.40 -7.71
N TRP A 505 -1.17 15.56 -8.17
CA TRP A 505 -0.06 14.61 -7.91
C TRP A 505 0.48 14.66 -6.47
N GLU A 506 0.06 15.65 -5.68
CA GLU A 506 0.36 15.80 -4.25
C GLU A 506 -0.81 15.33 -3.36
N ARG A 507 -1.88 14.79 -3.94
CA ARG A 507 -3.05 14.26 -3.20
C ARG A 507 -2.98 12.74 -3.00
N ASN A 508 -1.78 12.14 -3.03
CA ASN A 508 -1.58 10.69 -2.87
C ASN A 508 -1.53 10.25 -1.39
N ALA A 509 -2.43 10.85 -0.59
CA ALA A 509 -2.55 10.68 0.85
C ALA A 509 -3.05 9.29 1.25
#